data_AF-A0A959STL6-F1
#
_entry.id   AF-A0A959STL6-F1
#
_cell.length_a   1.000
_cell.length_b   1.000
_cell.length_c   1.000
_cell.angle_alpha   90.00
_cell.angle_beta   90.00
_cell.angle_gamma   90.00
#
_symmetry.space_group_name_H-M   'P 1'
#
loop_
_entity.id
_entity.type
_entity.pdbx_description
1 polymer ?
#
loop_
_entity_poly.entity_id
_entity_poly.type
_entity_poly.pdbx_seq_one_letter_code
_entity_poly.pdbx_strand_id
1 'polypeptide(L)'
;MYYFISEPQKIDSIPIGVETIFLFFFAFLYFQQFFKHNLSKNIYEYPSFWLVVGILLYLGSAFFFNILANEITKQQFLKYWHYTYIPEILKNLLFGMIVLGYPFKDPEVKQISKPTDIPNLDMDMDMI
;
A
#
# COMPACT_ATOMS: atom_id res chain seq x y z
N MET A 1 -37.83 11.12 26.19
CA MET A 1 -36.38 11.02 25.90
C MET A 1 -36.06 9.54 25.80
N TYR A 2 -36.02 8.98 24.59
CA TYR A 2 -35.83 7.54 24.36
C TYR A 2 -34.35 7.30 24.11
N TYR A 3 -33.67 6.66 25.04
CA TYR A 3 -32.28 6.26 24.85
C TYR A 3 -32.25 5.05 23.91
N PHE A 4 -31.74 5.26 22.69
CA PHE A 4 -31.31 4.18 21.81
C PHE A 4 -30.10 3.51 22.47
N ILE A 5 -30.35 2.50 23.31
CA ILE A 5 -29.33 1.56 23.74
C ILE A 5 -29.23 0.54 22.60
N SER A 6 -28.39 0.84 21.62
CA SER A 6 -28.00 -0.11 20.59
C SER A 6 -27.20 -1.22 21.28
N GLU A 7 -27.76 -2.42 21.38
CA GLU A 7 -26.98 -3.59 21.77
C GLU A 7 -25.79 -3.71 20.80
N PRO A 8 -24.56 -3.99 21.28
CA PRO A 8 -23.42 -4.18 20.40
C PRO A 8 -23.71 -5.42 19.54
N GLN A 9 -24.15 -5.19 18.30
CA GLN A 9 -24.35 -6.26 17.34
C GLN A 9 -23.04 -7.02 17.22
N LYS A 10 -23.14 -8.34 17.45
CA LYS A 10 -22.03 -9.27 17.37
C LYS A 10 -21.36 -9.06 16.00
N ILE A 11 -20.11 -8.60 16.02
CA ILE A 11 -19.34 -8.39 14.80
C ILE A 11 -19.21 -9.75 14.11
N ASP A 12 -19.82 -9.91 12.95
CA ASP A 12 -19.73 -11.14 12.18
C ASP A 12 -18.31 -11.27 11.61
N SER A 13 -17.52 -12.13 12.23
CA SER A 13 -16.10 -12.35 11.89
C SER A 13 -15.92 -13.03 10.51
N ILE A 14 -16.97 -13.65 9.97
CA ILE A 14 -16.95 -14.37 8.69
C ILE A 14 -16.75 -13.40 7.49
N PRO A 15 -17.57 -12.36 7.29
CA PRO A 15 -17.37 -11.39 6.22
C PRO A 15 -15.97 -10.74 6.23
N ILE A 16 -15.47 -10.39 7.41
CA ILE A 16 -14.12 -9.82 7.60
C ILE A 16 -13.03 -10.80 7.15
N GLY A 17 -13.18 -12.09 7.48
CA GLY A 17 -12.27 -13.14 7.02
C GLY A 17 -12.29 -13.27 5.50
N VAL A 18 -13.48 -13.26 4.87
CA VAL A 18 -13.62 -13.34 3.41
C VAL A 18 -12.98 -12.13 2.72
N GLU A 19 -13.25 -10.91 3.20
CA GLU A 19 -12.65 -9.67 2.69
C GLU A 19 -11.12 -9.72 2.75
N THR A 20 -10.58 -10.24 3.85
CA THR A 20 -9.12 -10.39 4.04
C THR A 20 -8.51 -11.33 3.01
N ILE A 21 -9.17 -12.46 2.68
CA ILE A 21 -8.70 -13.39 1.65
C ILE A 21 -8.69 -12.74 0.27
N PHE A 22 -9.74 -11.99 -0.08
CA PHE A 22 -9.79 -11.26 -1.35
C PHE A 22 -8.67 -10.22 -1.46
N LEU A 23 -8.39 -9.48 -0.39
CA LEU A 23 -7.32 -8.48 -0.36
C LEU A 23 -5.93 -9.13 -0.41
N PHE A 24 -5.74 -10.31 0.18
CA PHE A 24 -4.51 -11.10 -0.02
C PHE A 24 -4.31 -11.50 -1.47
N PHE A 25 -5.37 -11.98 -2.13
CA PHE A 25 -5.31 -12.35 -3.53
C PHE A 25 -5.00 -11.14 -4.43
N PHE A 26 -5.65 -10.00 -4.18
CA PHE A 26 -5.38 -8.76 -4.87
C PHE A 26 -3.91 -8.33 -4.72
N ALA A 27 -3.37 -8.35 -3.50
CA ALA A 27 -1.98 -7.99 -3.26
C ALA A 27 -1.01 -8.90 -4.01
N PHE A 28 -1.28 -10.21 -4.06
CA PHE A 28 -0.48 -11.15 -4.83
C PHE A 28 -0.48 -10.83 -6.33
N LEU A 29 -1.65 -10.54 -6.91
CA LEU A 29 -1.76 -10.11 -8.30
C LEU A 29 -1.02 -8.79 -8.55
N TYR A 30 -1.11 -7.83 -7.63
CA TYR A 30 -0.37 -6.57 -7.71
C TYR A 30 1.14 -6.82 -7.77
N PHE A 31 1.69 -7.63 -6.88
CA PHE A 31 3.13 -7.94 -6.89
C PHE A 31 3.54 -8.68 -8.17
N GLN A 32 2.74 -9.64 -8.60
CA GLN A 32 3.00 -10.38 -9.85
C GLN A 32 3.01 -9.44 -11.06
N GLN A 33 2.05 -8.53 -11.15
CA GLN A 33 1.97 -7.54 -12.21
C GLN A 33 3.15 -6.57 -12.14
N PHE A 34 3.53 -6.14 -10.93
CA PHE A 34 4.66 -5.25 -10.71
C PHE A 34 5.96 -5.87 -11.26
N PHE A 35 6.25 -7.12 -10.88
CA PHE A 35 7.47 -7.81 -11.31
C PHE A 35 7.52 -8.08 -12.83
N LYS A 36 6.36 -8.19 -13.50
CA LYS A 36 6.30 -8.40 -14.94
C LYS A 36 6.54 -7.12 -15.76
N HIS A 37 6.11 -5.97 -15.25
CA HIS A 37 6.03 -4.74 -16.06
C HIS A 37 6.96 -3.61 -15.61
N ASN A 38 7.48 -3.65 -14.38
CA ASN A 38 8.35 -2.60 -13.84
C ASN A 38 9.73 -3.17 -13.52
N LEU A 39 10.68 -2.97 -14.43
CA LEU A 39 12.09 -3.37 -14.25
C LEU A 39 13.04 -2.17 -14.09
N SER A 40 12.55 -0.94 -14.29
CA SER A 40 13.38 0.27 -14.33
C SER A 40 13.70 0.85 -12.96
N LYS A 41 12.87 0.58 -11.95
CA LYS A 41 13.03 1.03 -10.56
C LYS A 41 12.69 -0.12 -9.62
N ASN A 42 13.29 -0.11 -8.42
CA ASN A 42 12.96 -1.12 -7.42
C ASN A 42 11.54 -0.93 -6.90
N ILE A 43 10.92 -2.02 -6.44
CA ILE A 43 9.53 -2.00 -5.98
C ILE A 43 9.28 -1.06 -4.80
N TYR A 44 10.24 -0.95 -3.88
CA TYR A 44 10.12 -0.08 -2.69
C TYR A 44 10.18 1.41 -3.04
N GLU A 45 10.55 1.79 -4.27
CA GLU A 45 10.54 3.18 -4.73
C GLU A 45 9.14 3.65 -5.12
N TYR A 46 8.16 2.75 -5.21
CA TYR A 46 6.79 3.09 -5.54
C TYR A 46 5.97 3.28 -4.25
N PRO A 47 5.24 4.40 -4.08
CA PRO A 47 4.35 4.59 -2.93
C PRO A 47 3.26 3.51 -2.83
N SER A 48 2.81 2.98 -3.98
CA SER A 48 1.82 1.90 -4.04
C SER A 48 2.32 0.60 -3.40
N PHE A 49 3.64 0.35 -3.38
CA PHE A 49 4.21 -0.80 -2.68
C PHE A 49 3.96 -0.68 -1.17
N TRP A 50 4.33 0.44 -0.57
CA TRP A 50 4.16 0.68 0.87
C TRP A 50 2.69 0.67 1.29
N LEU A 51 1.80 1.14 0.40
CA LEU A 51 0.36 1.07 0.61
C LEU A 51 -0.11 -0.39 0.68
N VAL A 52 0.23 -1.20 -0.32
CA VAL A 52 -0.16 -2.62 -0.37
C VAL A 52 0.43 -3.39 0.81
N VAL A 53 1.69 -3.15 1.17
CA VAL A 53 2.34 -3.76 2.34
C VAL A 53 1.66 -3.34 3.64
N GLY A 54 1.29 -2.06 3.80
CA GLY A 54 0.57 -1.58 4.98
C GLY A 54 -0.82 -2.21 5.13
N ILE A 55 -1.55 -2.34 4.03
CA ILE A 55 -2.84 -3.05 4.00
C ILE A 55 -2.66 -4.53 4.38
N LEU A 56 -1.65 -5.19 3.81
CA LEU A 56 -1.34 -6.60 4.13
C LEU A 56 -0.99 -6.81 5.60
N LEU A 57 -0.19 -5.93 6.17
CA LEU A 57 0.24 -6.03 7.55
C LEU A 57 -0.93 -5.83 8.51
N TYR A 58 -1.79 -4.84 8.23
CA TYR A 58 -3.00 -4.58 8.99
C TYR A 58 -3.96 -5.77 8.94
N LEU A 59 -4.33 -6.22 7.74
CA LEU A 59 -5.29 -7.30 7.54
C LEU A 59 -4.78 -8.64 8.03
N GLY A 60 -3.52 -8.98 7.76
CA GLY A 60 -2.94 -10.23 8.24
C GLY A 60 -2.90 -10.29 9.75
N SER A 61 -2.52 -9.20 10.40
CA SER A 61 -2.51 -9.15 11.87
C SER A 61 -3.93 -9.26 12.42
N ALA A 62 -4.90 -8.52 11.87
CA ALA A 62 -6.30 -8.62 12.27
C ALA A 62 -6.85 -10.04 12.07
N PHE A 63 -6.52 -10.70 10.97
CA PHE A 63 -6.91 -12.08 10.68
C PHE A 63 -6.37 -13.06 11.72
N PHE A 64 -5.06 -13.00 12.02
CA PHE A 64 -4.46 -13.86 13.03
C PHE A 64 -5.01 -13.59 14.43
N PHE A 65 -5.25 -12.32 14.80
CA PHE A 65 -5.87 -11.99 16.08
C PHE A 65 -7.32 -12.48 16.18
N ASN A 66 -8.09 -12.42 15.09
CA ASN A 66 -9.45 -12.97 15.05
C ASN A 66 -9.47 -14.49 15.23
N ILE A 67 -8.54 -15.21 14.59
CA ILE A 67 -8.38 -16.65 14.80
C ILE A 67 -8.00 -16.93 16.26
N LEU A 68 -6.98 -16.23 16.78
CA LEU A 68 -6.49 -16.43 18.13
C LEU A 68 -7.56 -16.11 19.19
N ALA A 69 -8.35 -15.06 18.98
CA ALA A 69 -9.40 -14.64 19.91
C ALA A 69 -10.49 -15.71 20.11
N ASN A 70 -10.75 -16.54 19.10
CA ASN A 70 -11.71 -17.64 19.19
C ASN A 70 -11.19 -18.83 20.01
N GLU A 71 -9.87 -18.99 20.12
CA GLU A 71 -9.23 -20.14 20.78
C GLU A 71 -8.83 -19.85 22.24
N ILE A 72 -8.83 -18.59 22.67
CA ILE A 72 -8.36 -18.18 24.00
C ILE A 72 -9.51 -17.77 24.93
N THR A 73 -9.33 -18.02 26.23
CA THR A 73 -10.30 -17.58 27.24
C THR A 73 -10.32 -16.06 27.40
N LYS A 74 -11.44 -15.49 27.84
CA LYS A 74 -11.59 -14.04 28.06
C LYS A 74 -10.51 -13.43 28.96
N GLN A 75 -10.04 -14.17 29.97
CA GLN A 75 -8.98 -13.72 30.87
C GLN A 75 -7.62 -13.64 30.17
N GLN A 76 -7.31 -14.60 29.30
CA GLN A 76 -6.10 -14.59 28.48
C GLN A 76 -6.16 -13.49 27.42
N PHE A 77 -7.32 -13.31 26.79
CA PHE A 77 -7.54 -12.24 25.82
C PHE A 77 -7.22 -10.86 26.40
N LEU A 78 -7.71 -10.53 27.60
CA LEU A 78 -7.41 -9.25 28.26
C LEU A 78 -5.92 -9.07 28.54
N LYS A 79 -5.20 -10.15 28.87
CA LYS A 79 -3.76 -10.11 29.09
C LYS A 79 -2.99 -9.83 27.79
N TYR A 80 -3.39 -10.46 26.69
CA TYR A 80 -2.66 -10.41 25.42
C TYR A 80 -3.21 -9.37 24.42
N TRP A 81 -4.30 -8.69 24.74
CA TRP A 81 -4.92 -7.69 23.84
C TRP A 81 -3.93 -6.60 23.41
N HIS A 82 -3.00 -6.20 24.28
CA HIS A 82 -1.99 -5.17 24.02
C HIS A 82 -1.06 -5.51 22.83
N TYR A 83 -0.94 -6.78 22.43
CA TYR A 83 -0.16 -7.16 21.25
C TYR A 83 -0.81 -6.66 19.93
N THR A 84 -2.10 -6.34 19.93
CA THR A 84 -2.79 -5.71 18.79
C THR A 84 -2.26 -4.31 18.48
N TYR A 85 -1.56 -3.65 19.41
CA TYR A 85 -0.96 -2.34 19.15
C TYR A 85 0.25 -2.40 18.23
N ILE A 86 0.98 -3.52 18.19
CA ILE A 86 2.17 -3.68 17.34
C ILE A 86 1.82 -3.47 15.86
N PRO A 87 0.87 -4.21 15.26
CA PRO A 87 0.52 -4.01 13.86
C PRO A 87 -0.16 -2.66 13.60
N GLU A 88 -0.89 -2.10 14.57
CA GLU A 88 -1.46 -0.75 14.46
C GLU A 88 -0.37 0.32 14.35
N ILE A 89 0.68 0.24 15.17
CA ILE A 89 1.83 1.14 15.12
C ILE A 89 2.56 0.98 13.79
N LEU A 90 2.80 -0.25 13.34
CA LEU A 90 3.48 -0.52 12.07
C LEU A 90 2.67 0.01 10.87
N LYS A 91 1.36 -0.22 10.83
CA LYS A 91 0.46 0.33 9.81
C LYS A 91 0.53 1.86 9.79
N ASN A 92 0.43 2.50 10.96
CA ASN A 92 0.44 3.95 11.06
C ASN A 92 1.80 4.54 10.65
N LEU A 93 2.91 3.86 10.92
CA LEU A 93 4.23 4.26 10.46
C LEU A 93 4.34 4.15 8.93
N LEU A 94 3.87 3.04 8.35
CA LEU A 94 3.86 2.82 6.90
C LEU A 94 3.00 3.87 6.18
N PHE A 95 1.80 4.15 6.67
CA PHE A 95 0.93 5.17 6.08
C PHE A 95 1.44 6.58 6.33
N GLY A 96 2.06 6.83 7.50
CA GLY A 96 2.76 8.07 7.79
C GLY A 96 3.87 8.36 6.78
N MET A 97 4.68 7.36 6.43
CA MET A 97 5.72 7.51 5.39
C MET A 97 5.12 7.94 4.06
N ILE A 98 3.98 7.37 3.65
CA ILE A 98 3.29 7.75 2.40
C ILE A 98 2.77 9.18 2.46
N VAL A 99 2.11 9.56 3.56
CA VAL A 99 1.55 10.92 3.76
C VAL A 99 2.66 11.98 3.79
N LEU A 100 3.82 11.66 4.34
CA LEU A 100 4.99 12.52 4.36
C LEU A 100 5.72 12.60 3.01
N GLY A 101 5.22 11.90 1.98
CA GLY A 101 5.81 11.92 0.65
C GLY A 101 7.06 11.06 0.55
N TYR A 102 7.15 9.95 1.27
CA TYR A 102 8.23 8.97 1.11
C TYR A 102 7.73 7.74 0.33
N PRO A 103 8.47 7.23 -0.66
CA PRO A 103 9.66 7.82 -1.29
C PRO A 103 9.26 8.69 -2.49
N PHE A 104 9.11 10.01 -2.30
CA PHE A 104 9.12 10.97 -3.40
C PHE A 104 10.46 11.70 -3.40
N LYS A 105 11.40 11.18 -4.18
CA LYS A 105 12.34 12.01 -4.92
C LYS A 105 12.53 11.41 -6.31
N ASP A 106 11.75 11.93 -7.24
CA ASP A 106 12.36 12.56 -8.40
C ASP A 106 11.60 13.87 -8.63
N PRO A 107 12.24 15.05 -8.51
CA PRO A 107 11.72 16.20 -9.22
C PRO A 107 11.65 15.78 -10.68
N GLU A 108 10.52 15.99 -11.34
CA GLU A 108 10.41 15.87 -12.78
C GLU A 108 11.68 16.46 -13.41
N VAL A 109 12.48 15.63 -14.08
CA VAL A 109 13.44 16.15 -15.03
C VAL A 109 12.58 16.85 -16.07
N LYS A 110 12.42 18.17 -15.92
CA LYS A 110 12.00 19.05 -17.00
C LYS A 110 12.95 18.71 -18.14
N GLN A 111 12.50 17.88 -19.07
CA GLN A 111 13.09 17.83 -20.40
C GLN A 111 12.72 19.18 -21.02
N ILE A 112 13.49 20.21 -20.67
CA ILE A 112 13.60 21.39 -21.50
C ILE A 112 14.14 20.83 -22.82
N SER A 113 13.24 20.75 -23.78
CA SER A 113 13.49 20.50 -25.19
C SER A 113 14.86 21.05 -25.58
N LYS A 114 15.83 20.18 -25.88
CA LYS A 114 16.83 20.59 -26.86
C LYS A 114 16.11 20.55 -28.20
N PRO A 115 15.88 21.68 -28.89
CA PRO A 115 15.61 21.60 -30.31
C PRO A 115 16.81 20.88 -30.92
N THR A 116 16.56 19.77 -31.59
CA THR A 116 17.53 19.09 -32.42
C THR A 116 18.20 20.14 -33.30
N ASP A 117 19.52 20.29 -33.18
CA ASP A 117 20.33 21.05 -34.13
C ASP A 117 20.05 20.47 -35.52
N ILE A 118 19.15 21.12 -36.25
CA ILE A 118 18.89 20.83 -37.65
C ILE A 118 20.18 21.22 -38.36
N PRO A 119 20.88 20.31 -39.06
CA PRO A 119 22.02 20.69 -39.86
C PRO A 119 21.53 21.70 -40.90
N ASN A 120 22.14 22.88 -40.91
CA ASN A 120 21.85 23.93 -41.87
C ASN A 120 21.82 23.36 -43.29
N LEU A 121 20.72 23.64 -43.99
CA LEU A 121 20.46 23.33 -45.38
C LEU A 121 21.26 24.29 -46.28
N ASP A 122 22.56 24.43 -46.01
CA ASP A 122 23.48 25.34 -46.68
C ASP A 122 24.48 24.49 -47.48
N MET A 123 23.98 23.73 -48.45
CA MET A 123 24.80 23.45 -49.62
C MET A 123 24.29 24.37 -50.72
N ASP A 124 25.00 25.49 -50.77
CA ASP A 124 24.92 26.53 -51.77
C ASP A 124 24.84 25.92 -53.16
N MET A 125 24.00 26.58 -53.93
CA MET A 125 23.86 26.42 -55.35
C MET A 125 25.17 26.88 -56.01
N ASP A 126 26.09 25.94 -56.25
CA ASP A 126 27.21 26.15 -57.17
C ASP A 126 26.67 26.21 -58.61
N MET A 127 26.06 27.36 -58.95
CA MET A 127 26.13 27.90 -60.29
C MET A 127 27.46 28.65 -60.40
N ILE A 128 28.42 28.08 -61.14
CA ILE A 128 29.27 28.70 -62.18
C ILE A 128 30.01 27.57 -62.89
#